data_AF-A0A968VWQ8-F1
#
_entry.id   AF-A0A968VWQ8-F1
#
_cell.length_a   1.000
_cell.length_b   1.000
_cell.length_c   1.000
_cell.angle_alpha   90.00
_cell.angle_beta   90.00
_cell.angle_gamma   90.00
#
_symmetry.space_group_name_H-M   'P 1'
#
loop_
_entity.id
_entity.type
_entity.pdbx_description
1 polymer ?
#
loop_
_entity_poly.entity_id
_entity_poly.type
_entity_poly.pdbx_seq_one_letter_code
_entity_poly.pdbx_strand_id
1 'polypeptide(L)'
;MNNYQESKLSMYLVARDYMTANATILTPLPNFAANQTAFQNAITQIQASGELQNFDKTGIAGGKNQLKQTLVTLAADSSRKLTAYAKFTSNQTLLNEINYSESDLKRRADTNLKDAAQGIYDRAQPIVASLATYGITAATQTALLNAINAFNTAIPKPRLGITEKKQSTTQLAALFKTADTALENIDTAVEIVRLTQVKFL
;
A
#
# COMPACT_ATOMS: atom_id res chain seq x y z
N MET A 1 3.49 -12.79 10.77
CA MET A 1 3.05 -13.11 12.15
C MET A 1 4.29 -13.26 13.04
N ASN A 2 4.15 -13.40 14.36
CA ASN A 2 5.29 -13.83 15.19
C ASN A 2 5.40 -15.36 15.25
N ASN A 3 6.52 -15.90 15.74
CA ASN A 3 6.75 -17.35 15.80
C ASN A 3 5.64 -18.13 16.53
N TYR A 4 5.08 -17.54 17.59
CA TYR A 4 3.98 -18.16 18.32
C TYR A 4 2.70 -18.27 17.48
N GLN A 5 2.33 -17.19 16.78
CA GLN A 5 1.17 -17.16 15.90
C GLN A 5 1.33 -18.09 14.68
N GLU A 6 2.54 -18.21 14.13
CA GLU A 6 2.84 -19.17 13.04
C GLU A 6 2.66 -20.63 13.51
N SER A 7 3.21 -20.98 14.67
CA SER A 7 3.02 -22.30 15.27
C SER A 7 1.54 -22.57 15.57
N LYS A 8 0.81 -21.56 16.04
CA LYS A 8 -0.61 -21.66 16.35
C LYS A 8 -1.47 -21.85 15.10
N LEU A 9 -1.17 -21.13 14.02
CA LEU A 9 -1.82 -21.35 12.73
C LEU A 9 -1.57 -22.78 12.22
N SER A 10 -0.34 -23.29 12.39
CA SER A 10 -0.01 -24.68 12.03
C SER A 10 -0.86 -25.69 12.81
N MET A 11 -1.06 -25.46 14.12
CA MET A 11 -1.96 -26.26 14.95
C MET A 11 -3.42 -26.20 14.44
N TYR A 12 -3.92 -25.00 14.09
CA TYR A 12 -5.27 -24.84 13.58
C TYR A 12 -5.51 -25.60 12.26
N LEU A 13 -4.52 -25.60 11.37
CA LEU A 13 -4.60 -26.35 10.10
C LEU A 13 -4.74 -27.85 10.36
N VAL A 14 -3.96 -28.40 11.30
CA VAL A 14 -4.07 -29.80 11.71
C VAL A 14 -5.45 -30.10 12.31
N ALA A 15 -5.94 -29.25 13.22
CA ALA A 15 -7.26 -29.42 13.83
C ALA A 15 -8.38 -29.37 12.77
N ARG A 16 -8.31 -28.44 11.82
CA ARG A 16 -9.24 -28.35 10.68
C ARG A 16 -9.26 -29.65 9.88
N ASP A 17 -8.09 -30.16 9.52
CA ASP A 17 -8.00 -31.35 8.67
C ASP A 17 -8.49 -32.60 9.41
N TYR A 18 -8.22 -32.69 10.72
CA TYR A 18 -8.76 -33.74 11.57
C TYR A 18 -10.29 -33.68 11.67
N MET A 19 -10.88 -32.50 11.80
CA MET A 19 -12.33 -32.31 11.81
C MET A 19 -12.96 -32.74 10.48
N THR A 20 -12.36 -32.34 9.35
CA THR A 20 -12.82 -32.74 8.01
C THR A 20 -12.80 -34.26 7.83
N ALA A 21 -11.73 -34.93 8.29
CA ALA A 21 -11.60 -36.38 8.21
C ALA A 21 -12.64 -37.14 9.06
N ASN A 22 -13.23 -36.50 10.07
CA ASN A 22 -14.19 -37.10 11.00
C ASN A 22 -15.57 -36.43 10.94
N ALA A 23 -15.89 -35.75 9.84
CA ALA A 23 -17.11 -34.97 9.69
C ALA A 23 -18.39 -35.77 9.96
N THR A 24 -18.41 -37.08 9.64
CA THR A 24 -19.59 -37.95 9.86
C THR A 24 -19.96 -38.08 11.34
N ILE A 25 -18.97 -38.04 12.25
CA ILE A 25 -19.17 -38.12 13.70
C ILE A 25 -19.45 -36.72 14.26
N LEU A 26 -18.75 -35.71 13.75
CA LEU A 26 -18.73 -34.38 14.34
C LEU A 26 -19.88 -33.47 13.90
N THR A 27 -20.29 -33.54 12.63
CA THR A 27 -21.34 -32.67 12.06
C THR A 27 -22.68 -32.77 12.79
N PRO A 28 -23.13 -33.96 13.25
CA PRO A 28 -24.36 -34.09 14.02
C PRO A 28 -24.32 -33.45 15.41
N LEU A 29 -23.13 -33.10 15.93
CA LEU A 29 -23.01 -32.55 17.28
C LEU A 29 -23.63 -31.16 17.39
N PRO A 30 -24.28 -30.83 18.53
CA PRO A 30 -24.87 -29.52 18.75
C PRO A 30 -23.87 -28.39 18.50
N ASN A 31 -24.28 -27.38 17.74
CA ASN A 31 -23.49 -26.18 17.41
C ASN A 31 -22.14 -26.43 16.70
N PHE A 32 -21.79 -27.67 16.34
CA PHE A 32 -20.49 -27.97 15.73
C PHE A 32 -20.33 -27.30 14.36
N ALA A 33 -21.30 -27.45 13.45
CA ALA A 33 -21.20 -26.91 12.09
C ALA A 33 -21.01 -25.38 12.05
N ALA A 34 -21.67 -24.64 12.96
CA ALA A 34 -21.52 -23.19 13.08
C ALA A 34 -20.11 -22.81 13.56
N ASN A 35 -19.60 -23.46 14.60
CA ASN A 35 -18.25 -23.20 15.10
C ASN A 35 -17.16 -23.65 14.11
N GLN A 36 -17.36 -24.78 13.42
CA GLN A 36 -16.45 -25.26 12.37
C GLN A 36 -16.37 -24.25 11.21
N THR A 37 -17.49 -23.62 10.83
CA THR A 37 -17.52 -22.56 9.82
C THR A 37 -16.76 -21.32 10.29
N ALA A 38 -17.01 -20.87 11.53
CA ALA A 38 -16.31 -19.72 12.11
C ALA A 38 -14.80 -19.94 12.19
N PHE A 39 -14.38 -21.14 12.59
CA PHE A 39 -12.97 -21.55 12.68
C PHE A 39 -12.28 -21.55 11.30
N GLN A 40 -12.90 -22.17 10.29
CA GLN A 40 -12.36 -22.20 8.93
C GLN A 40 -12.26 -20.79 8.32
N ASN A 41 -13.28 -19.96 8.51
CA ASN A 41 -13.25 -18.57 8.05
C ASN A 41 -12.14 -17.76 8.74
N ALA A 42 -11.93 -17.97 10.04
CA ALA A 42 -10.85 -17.34 10.78
C ALA A 42 -9.47 -17.76 10.24
N ILE A 43 -9.24 -19.07 9.99
CA ILE A 43 -7.99 -19.58 9.39
C ILE A 43 -7.71 -18.90 8.03
N THR A 44 -8.69 -18.89 7.13
CA THR A 44 -8.53 -18.29 5.79
C THR A 44 -8.18 -16.81 5.89
N GLN A 45 -8.83 -16.06 6.78
CA GLN A 45 -8.53 -14.65 6.99
C GLN A 45 -7.19 -14.41 7.71
N ILE A 46 -6.75 -15.32 8.58
CA ILE A 46 -5.41 -15.27 9.21
C ILE A 46 -4.34 -15.40 8.14
N GLN A 47 -4.49 -16.37 7.22
CA GLN A 47 -3.54 -16.57 6.12
C GLN A 47 -3.44 -15.33 5.24
N ALA A 48 -4.59 -14.80 4.78
CA ALA A 48 -4.62 -13.58 3.96
C ALA A 48 -4.03 -12.35 4.68
N SER A 49 -4.36 -12.15 5.96
CA SER A 49 -3.82 -11.04 6.75
C SER A 49 -2.33 -11.21 7.05
N GLY A 50 -1.88 -12.46 7.23
CA GLY A 50 -0.49 -12.84 7.43
C GLY A 50 0.36 -12.48 6.22
N GLU A 51 -0.10 -12.85 5.02
CA GLU A 51 0.53 -12.47 3.75
C GLU A 51 0.68 -10.94 3.64
N LEU A 52 -0.42 -10.19 3.82
CA LEU A 52 -0.40 -8.72 3.75
C LEU A 52 0.55 -8.07 4.77
N GLN A 53 0.65 -8.64 5.98
CA GLN A 53 1.58 -8.16 7.00
C GLN A 53 3.05 -8.44 6.62
N ASN A 54 3.31 -9.56 5.94
CA ASN A 54 4.66 -10.06 5.68
C ASN A 54 5.37 -9.33 4.52
N PHE A 55 4.61 -8.76 3.58
CA PHE A 55 5.22 -8.03 2.46
C PHE A 55 5.97 -6.77 2.91
N ASP A 56 7.20 -6.64 2.44
CA ASP A 56 7.99 -5.43 2.63
C ASP A 56 7.42 -4.28 1.79
N LYS A 57 7.24 -3.13 2.43
CA LYS A 57 6.72 -1.89 1.83
C LYS A 57 7.84 -0.86 1.60
N THR A 58 9.11 -1.16 1.94
CA THR A 58 10.26 -0.26 1.74
C THR A 58 10.42 0.15 0.27
N GLY A 59 10.17 -0.78 -0.66
CA GLY A 59 10.19 -0.52 -2.10
C GLY A 59 9.22 0.58 -2.55
N ILE A 60 8.11 0.77 -1.83
CA ILE A 60 7.14 1.85 -2.11
C ILE A 60 7.77 3.23 -1.85
N ALA A 61 8.51 3.34 -0.74
CA ALA A 61 9.20 4.59 -0.40
C ALA A 61 10.36 4.87 -1.36
N GLY A 62 11.13 3.83 -1.72
CA GLY A 62 12.19 3.91 -2.72
C GLY A 62 11.67 4.38 -4.09
N GLY A 63 10.60 3.76 -4.59
CA GLY A 63 9.97 4.14 -5.85
C GLY A 63 9.45 5.58 -5.84
N LYS A 64 8.84 6.04 -4.75
CA LYS A 64 8.43 7.45 -4.61
C LYS A 64 9.64 8.39 -4.67
N ASN A 65 10.75 8.05 -4.00
CA ASN A 65 11.96 8.87 -4.01
C ASN A 65 12.61 8.94 -5.39
N GLN A 66 12.51 7.89 -6.19
CA GLN A 66 12.97 7.91 -7.58
C GLN A 66 12.10 8.84 -8.43
N LEU A 67 10.77 8.74 -8.31
CA LEU A 67 9.83 9.66 -8.98
C LEU A 67 10.05 11.12 -8.56
N LYS A 68 10.35 11.36 -7.27
CA LYS A 68 10.71 12.68 -6.75
C LYS A 68 11.93 13.26 -7.46
N GLN A 69 13.00 12.46 -7.60
CA GLN A 69 14.22 12.89 -8.27
C GLN A 69 13.96 13.22 -9.74
N THR A 70 13.25 12.36 -10.47
CA THR A 70 12.86 12.63 -11.86
C THR A 70 12.08 13.94 -11.99
N LEU A 71 11.08 14.15 -11.13
CA LEU A 71 10.29 15.38 -11.16
C LEU A 71 11.14 16.63 -10.87
N VAL A 72 12.02 16.56 -9.85
CA VAL A 72 12.93 17.66 -9.49
C VAL A 72 13.83 18.03 -10.66
N THR A 73 14.44 17.03 -11.32
CA THR A 73 15.33 17.27 -12.47
C THR A 73 14.59 17.94 -13.62
N LEU A 74 13.43 17.41 -14.03
CA LEU A 74 12.65 17.96 -15.14
C LEU A 74 12.10 19.35 -14.83
N ALA A 75 11.58 19.57 -13.62
CA ALA A 75 11.06 20.87 -13.20
C ALA A 75 12.17 21.93 -13.11
N ALA A 76 13.35 21.57 -12.59
CA ALA A 76 14.50 22.48 -12.53
C ALA A 76 15.02 22.85 -13.94
N ASP A 77 15.08 21.88 -14.86
CA ASP A 77 15.45 22.14 -16.25
C ASP A 77 14.46 23.09 -16.95
N SER A 78 13.16 22.79 -16.87
CA SER A 78 12.11 23.66 -17.42
C SER A 78 12.11 25.05 -16.78
N SER A 79 12.31 25.15 -15.47
CA SER A 79 12.43 26.42 -14.75
C SER A 79 13.60 27.27 -15.27
N ARG A 80 14.79 26.68 -15.47
CA ARG A 80 15.96 27.41 -15.99
C ARG A 80 15.74 27.92 -17.42
N LYS A 81 15.15 27.08 -18.28
CA LYS A 81 14.83 27.43 -19.67
C LYS A 81 13.79 28.55 -19.74
N LEU A 82 12.74 28.45 -18.94
CA LEU A 82 11.69 29.47 -18.86
C LEU A 82 12.20 30.78 -18.24
N THR A 83 13.17 30.70 -17.32
CA THR A 83 13.88 31.87 -16.76
C THR A 83 14.64 32.62 -17.85
N ALA A 84 15.34 31.90 -18.73
CA ALA A 84 16.05 32.50 -19.85
C ALA A 84 15.09 33.22 -20.81
N TYR A 85 13.98 32.56 -21.19
CA TYR A 85 12.93 33.16 -22.00
C TYR A 85 12.37 34.44 -21.36
N ALA A 86 12.02 34.39 -20.07
CA ALA A 86 11.47 35.53 -19.36
C ALA A 86 12.44 36.72 -19.32
N LYS A 87 13.74 36.47 -19.14
CA LYS A 87 14.78 37.51 -19.19
C LYS A 87 14.91 38.14 -20.59
N PHE A 88 14.96 37.33 -21.64
CA PHE A 88 15.15 37.85 -23.00
C PHE A 88 13.92 38.56 -23.56
N THR A 89 12.74 38.26 -23.02
CA THR A 89 11.48 38.93 -23.36
C THR A 89 11.08 40.03 -22.38
N SER A 90 11.93 40.34 -21.40
CA SER A 90 11.66 41.33 -20.33
C SER A 90 10.36 41.07 -19.56
N ASN A 91 9.93 39.81 -19.43
CA ASN A 91 8.74 39.41 -18.69
C ASN A 91 9.07 39.17 -17.21
N GLN A 92 9.10 40.27 -16.43
CA GLN A 92 9.45 40.22 -15.01
C GLN A 92 8.47 39.39 -14.16
N THR A 93 7.18 39.39 -14.52
CA THR A 93 6.16 38.59 -13.82
C THR A 93 6.49 37.11 -13.93
N LEU A 94 6.68 36.62 -15.16
CA LEU A 94 7.04 35.22 -15.39
C LEU A 94 8.33 34.89 -14.65
N LEU A 95 9.37 35.72 -14.77
CA LEU A 95 10.66 35.51 -14.11
C LEU A 95 10.54 35.30 -12.60
N ASN A 96 9.70 36.08 -11.92
CA ASN A 96 9.51 35.97 -10.47
C ASN A 96 8.73 34.71 -10.06
N GLU A 97 7.86 34.20 -10.92
CA GLU A 97 7.00 33.06 -10.61
C GLU A 97 7.70 31.70 -10.75
N ILE A 98 8.68 31.59 -11.65
CA ILE A 98 9.23 30.30 -12.10
C ILE A 98 10.70 30.10 -11.76
N ASN A 99 11.34 31.01 -11.02
CA ASN A 99 12.76 30.91 -10.67
C ASN A 99 12.99 29.91 -9.52
N TYR A 100 13.19 28.64 -9.87
CA TYR A 100 13.42 27.56 -8.91
C TYR A 100 14.72 26.83 -9.21
N SER A 101 15.59 26.67 -8.21
CA SER A 101 16.73 25.77 -8.32
C SER A 101 16.35 24.32 -8.02
N GLU A 102 17.19 23.39 -8.48
CA GLU A 102 17.04 21.97 -8.15
C GLU A 102 17.07 21.72 -6.64
N SER A 103 17.97 22.41 -5.92
CA SER A 103 18.06 22.36 -4.46
C SER A 103 16.78 22.85 -3.79
N ASP A 104 16.18 23.93 -4.30
CA ASP A 104 14.92 24.46 -3.76
C ASP A 104 13.78 23.46 -3.93
N LEU A 105 13.66 22.87 -5.13
CA LEU A 105 12.63 21.88 -5.44
C LEU A 105 12.82 20.60 -4.62
N LYS A 106 14.06 20.11 -4.49
CA LYS A 106 14.38 18.90 -3.73
C LYS A 106 14.00 19.00 -2.26
N ARG A 107 14.17 20.18 -1.65
CA ARG A 107 13.88 20.45 -0.23
C ARG A 107 12.40 20.68 0.07
N ARG A 108 11.55 20.85 -0.95
CA ARG A 108 10.11 21.03 -0.74
C ARG A 108 9.44 19.76 -0.22
N ALA A 109 8.38 19.98 0.57
CA ALA A 109 7.39 18.95 0.89
C ALA A 109 6.78 18.40 -0.41
N ASP A 110 6.37 17.12 -0.40
CA ASP A 110 5.96 16.41 -1.61
C ASP A 110 4.79 17.09 -2.33
N THR A 111 3.78 17.58 -1.60
CA THR A 111 2.66 18.34 -2.19
C THR A 111 3.13 19.65 -2.81
N ASN A 112 4.00 20.40 -2.10
CA ASN A 112 4.51 21.69 -2.56
C ASN A 112 5.45 21.54 -3.77
N LEU A 113 6.20 20.43 -3.86
CA LEU A 113 7.02 20.11 -5.03
C LEU A 113 6.12 19.83 -6.24
N LYS A 114 5.09 19.00 -6.08
CA LYS A 114 4.10 18.73 -7.12
C LYS A 114 3.48 20.04 -7.61
N ASP A 115 3.02 20.90 -6.70
CA ASP A 115 2.35 22.16 -7.07
C ASP A 115 3.31 23.15 -7.74
N ALA A 116 4.57 23.24 -7.28
CA ALA A 116 5.58 24.06 -7.94
C ALA A 116 5.89 23.58 -9.37
N ALA A 117 6.03 22.27 -9.56
CA ALA A 117 6.25 21.70 -10.89
C ALA A 117 5.04 21.89 -11.81
N GLN A 118 3.82 21.75 -11.29
CA GLN A 118 2.60 22.06 -12.02
C GLN A 118 2.55 23.54 -12.43
N GLY A 119 2.90 24.45 -11.53
CA GLY A 119 3.01 25.87 -11.83
C GLY A 119 3.98 26.16 -12.98
N ILE A 120 5.16 25.53 -12.99
CA ILE A 120 6.13 25.66 -14.09
C ILE A 120 5.53 25.16 -15.41
N TYR A 121 4.89 23.98 -15.41
CA TYR A 121 4.22 23.43 -16.60
C TYR A 121 3.12 24.38 -17.11
N ASP A 122 2.27 24.90 -16.22
CA ASP A 122 1.13 25.75 -16.57
C ASP A 122 1.55 27.11 -17.14
N ARG A 123 2.71 27.66 -16.69
CA ARG A 123 3.28 28.88 -17.31
C ARG A 123 3.87 28.61 -18.69
N ALA A 124 4.50 27.45 -18.88
CA ALA A 124 5.15 27.11 -20.14
C ALA A 124 4.15 26.69 -21.24
N GLN A 125 3.09 25.98 -20.87
CA GLN A 125 2.18 25.34 -21.82
C GLN A 125 1.51 26.31 -22.81
N PRO A 126 0.97 27.48 -22.38
CA PRO A 126 0.30 28.41 -23.28
C PRO A 126 1.25 29.05 -24.31
N ILE A 127 2.55 29.08 -24.03
CA ILE A 127 3.58 29.73 -24.85
C ILE A 127 4.57 28.74 -25.45
N VAL A 128 4.28 27.44 -25.43
CA VAL A 128 5.22 26.37 -25.82
C VAL A 128 5.81 26.56 -27.23
N ALA A 129 5.04 27.10 -28.17
CA ALA A 129 5.52 27.39 -29.52
C ALA A 129 6.68 28.40 -29.54
N SER A 130 6.64 29.40 -28.65
CA SER A 130 7.70 30.41 -28.49
C SER A 130 8.91 29.91 -27.70
N LEU A 131 8.79 28.76 -27.03
CA LEU A 131 9.84 28.19 -26.19
C LEU A 131 10.67 27.10 -26.88
N ALA A 132 10.32 26.73 -28.13
CA ALA A 132 10.97 25.63 -28.84
C ALA A 132 12.50 25.80 -28.95
N THR A 133 12.98 27.03 -29.22
CA THR A 133 14.41 27.36 -29.31
C THR A 133 15.13 27.32 -27.96
N TYR A 134 14.39 27.40 -26.85
CA TYR A 134 14.89 27.26 -25.48
C TYR A 134 14.88 25.79 -25.02
N GLY A 135 14.46 24.86 -25.89
CA GLY A 135 14.40 23.44 -25.58
C GLY A 135 13.22 23.04 -24.68
N ILE A 136 12.16 23.86 -24.64
CA ILE A 136 10.85 23.44 -24.14
C ILE A 136 9.96 23.19 -25.36
N THR A 137 9.60 21.94 -25.58
CA THR A 137 8.77 21.47 -26.69
C THR A 137 7.52 20.77 -26.15
N ALA A 138 6.59 20.41 -27.04
CA ALA A 138 5.45 19.57 -26.67
C ALA A 138 5.92 18.26 -25.99
N ALA A 139 6.98 17.64 -26.48
CA ALA A 139 7.52 16.40 -25.90
C ALA A 139 8.05 16.59 -24.47
N THR A 140 8.80 17.68 -24.21
CA THR A 140 9.32 17.94 -22.86
C THR A 140 8.20 18.33 -21.90
N GLN A 141 7.17 19.05 -22.37
CA GLN A 141 5.98 19.36 -21.58
C GLN A 141 5.20 18.08 -21.20
N THR A 142 5.02 17.16 -22.14
CA THR A 142 4.42 15.85 -21.86
C THR A 142 5.25 15.06 -20.85
N ALA A 143 6.59 15.05 -20.98
CA ALA A 143 7.47 14.38 -20.02
C ALA A 143 7.33 14.95 -18.60
N LEU A 144 7.31 16.28 -18.47
CA LEU A 144 7.11 16.95 -17.18
C LEU A 144 5.74 16.64 -16.59
N LEU A 145 4.66 16.72 -17.38
CA LEU A 145 3.31 16.41 -16.92
C LEU A 145 3.18 14.95 -16.45
N ASN A 146 3.77 14.01 -17.20
CA ASN A 146 3.79 12.61 -16.81
C ASN A 146 4.54 12.40 -15.48
N ALA A 147 5.67 13.08 -15.27
CA ALA A 147 6.41 13.03 -14.02
C ALA A 147 5.60 13.62 -12.84
N ILE A 148 4.89 14.74 -13.06
CA ILE A 148 4.00 15.35 -12.07
C ILE A 148 2.91 14.35 -11.65
N ASN A 149 2.21 13.77 -12.62
CA ASN A 149 1.13 12.82 -12.37
C ASN A 149 1.61 11.57 -11.65
N ALA A 150 2.71 10.97 -12.12
CA ALA A 150 3.29 9.78 -11.50
C ALA A 150 3.72 10.04 -10.06
N PHE A 151 4.38 11.18 -9.79
CA PHE A 151 4.77 11.55 -8.44
C PHE A 151 3.55 11.81 -7.55
N ASN A 152 2.54 12.55 -8.04
CA ASN A 152 1.30 12.84 -7.31
C ASN A 152 0.59 11.55 -6.87
N THR A 153 0.45 10.57 -7.78
CA THR A 153 -0.12 9.25 -7.47
C THR A 153 0.72 8.47 -6.44
N ALA A 154 2.03 8.73 -6.35
CA ALA A 154 2.92 8.05 -5.41
C ALA A 154 2.96 8.69 -4.01
N ILE A 155 2.56 9.96 -3.84
CA ILE A 155 2.57 10.67 -2.55
C ILE A 155 1.90 9.88 -1.42
N PRO A 156 0.66 9.37 -1.55
CA PRO A 156 -0.03 8.70 -0.45
C PRO A 156 0.46 7.27 -0.20
N LYS A 157 1.07 6.61 -1.19
CA LYS A 157 1.34 5.15 -1.17
C LYS A 157 2.15 4.68 0.04
N PRO A 158 3.24 5.37 0.47
CA PRO A 158 3.99 4.94 1.66
C PRO A 158 3.12 4.92 2.93
N ARG A 159 2.27 5.93 3.11
CA ARG A 159 1.36 5.99 4.27
C ARG A 159 0.30 4.90 4.21
N LEU A 160 -0.28 4.67 3.04
CA LEU A 160 -1.25 3.59 2.83
C LEU A 160 -0.63 2.22 3.15
N GLY A 161 0.59 1.95 2.68
CA GLY A 161 1.29 0.69 2.99
C GLY A 161 1.55 0.48 4.49
N ILE A 162 1.85 1.53 5.25
CA ILE A 162 1.98 1.45 6.71
C ILE A 162 0.63 1.16 7.37
N THR A 163 -0.43 1.86 6.94
CA THR A 163 -1.78 1.67 7.47
C THR A 163 -2.29 0.26 7.20
N GLU A 164 -2.12 -0.27 5.99
CA GLU A 164 -2.46 -1.64 5.62
C GLU A 164 -1.77 -2.63 6.56
N LYS A 165 -0.45 -2.52 6.72
CA LYS A 165 0.32 -3.44 7.59
C LYS A 165 -0.14 -3.38 9.04
N LYS A 166 -0.43 -2.18 9.56
CA LYS A 166 -0.96 -2.01 10.92
C LYS A 166 -2.35 -2.65 11.06
N GLN A 167 -3.23 -2.41 10.08
CA GLN A 167 -4.57 -2.99 10.07
C GLN A 167 -4.51 -4.51 10.02
N SER A 168 -3.70 -5.10 9.14
CA SER A 168 -3.49 -6.56 9.08
C SER A 168 -2.96 -7.11 10.41
N THR A 169 -2.08 -6.38 11.10
CA THR A 169 -1.57 -6.77 12.43
C THR A 169 -2.67 -6.81 13.49
N THR A 170 -3.52 -5.78 13.54
CA THR A 170 -4.67 -5.75 14.45
C THR A 170 -5.69 -6.85 14.11
N GLN A 171 -5.95 -7.06 12.81
CA GLN A 171 -6.89 -8.05 12.34
C GLN A 171 -6.43 -9.47 12.66
N LEU A 172 -5.14 -9.77 12.50
CA LEU A 172 -4.56 -11.05 12.93
C LEU A 172 -4.87 -11.34 14.41
N ALA A 173 -4.63 -10.39 15.31
CA ALA A 173 -4.89 -10.58 16.73
C ALA A 173 -6.37 -10.91 17.02
N ALA A 174 -7.31 -10.21 16.36
CA ALA A 174 -8.73 -10.49 16.49
C ALA A 174 -9.11 -11.87 15.94
N LEU A 175 -8.57 -12.24 14.78
CA LEU A 175 -8.88 -13.52 14.13
C LEU A 175 -8.34 -14.72 14.91
N PHE A 176 -7.15 -14.63 15.50
CA PHE A 176 -6.65 -15.68 16.40
C PHE A 176 -7.59 -15.88 17.59
N LYS A 177 -8.12 -14.80 18.18
CA LYS A 177 -9.12 -14.90 19.26
C LYS A 177 -10.41 -15.55 18.77
N THR A 178 -10.90 -15.21 17.59
CA THR A 178 -12.08 -15.85 16.98
C THR A 178 -11.86 -17.34 16.75
N ALA A 179 -10.68 -17.72 16.24
CA ALA A 179 -10.32 -19.12 16.04
C ALA A 179 -10.25 -19.89 17.37
N ASP A 180 -9.68 -19.30 18.42
CA ASP A 180 -9.63 -19.89 19.76
C ASP A 180 -11.02 -20.15 20.32
N THR A 181 -11.89 -19.14 20.32
CA THR A 181 -13.27 -19.30 20.83
C THR A 181 -14.05 -20.35 20.03
N ALA A 182 -13.88 -20.39 18.70
CA ALA A 182 -14.53 -21.41 17.89
C ALA A 182 -14.01 -22.82 18.21
N LEU A 183 -12.71 -22.97 18.45
CA LEU A 183 -12.09 -24.24 18.82
C LEU A 183 -12.51 -24.71 20.22
N GLU A 184 -12.54 -23.82 21.22
CA GLU A 184 -13.02 -24.14 22.57
C GLU A 184 -14.47 -24.66 22.57
N ASN A 185 -15.33 -24.05 21.75
CA ASN A 185 -16.72 -24.51 21.58
C ASN A 185 -16.79 -25.87 20.86
N ILE A 186 -15.88 -26.12 19.91
CA ILE A 186 -15.78 -27.41 19.24
C ILE A 186 -15.33 -28.49 20.22
N ASP A 187 -14.31 -28.23 21.03
CA ASP A 187 -13.84 -29.17 22.06
C ASP A 187 -14.97 -29.52 23.03
N THR A 188 -15.74 -28.52 23.45
CA THR A 188 -16.95 -28.72 24.28
C THR A 188 -17.98 -29.63 23.60
N ALA A 189 -18.18 -29.51 22.29
CA ALA A 189 -19.08 -30.39 21.54
C ALA A 189 -18.51 -31.81 21.41
N VAL A 190 -17.21 -31.96 21.21
CA VAL A 190 -16.52 -33.26 21.08
C VAL A 190 -16.59 -34.07 22.37
N GLU A 191 -16.57 -33.43 23.53
CA GLU A 191 -16.74 -34.10 24.84
C GLU A 191 -18.01 -34.98 24.92
N ILE A 192 -19.06 -34.65 24.16
CA ILE A 192 -20.31 -35.43 24.08
C ILE A 192 -20.05 -36.86 23.59
N VAL A 193 -19.08 -37.04 22.68
CA VAL A 193 -18.78 -38.33 22.04
C VAL A 193 -17.46 -38.94 22.48
N ARG A 194 -16.71 -38.26 23.36
CA ARG A 194 -15.38 -38.67 23.82
C ARG A 194 -15.32 -40.10 24.33
N LEU A 195 -16.26 -40.48 25.21
CA LEU A 195 -16.29 -41.81 25.82
C LEU A 195 -16.98 -42.88 24.95
N THR A 196 -17.65 -42.47 23.87
CA THR A 196 -18.46 -43.37 23.02
C THR A 196 -17.84 -43.64 21.65
N GLN A 197 -16.83 -42.86 21.24
CA GLN A 197 -16.18 -42.97 19.94
C GLN A 197 -14.68 -43.23 20.12
N VAL A 198 -14.19 -44.38 19.67
CA VAL A 198 -12.78 -44.82 19.83
C VAL A 198 -11.78 -43.83 19.24
N LYS A 199 -12.18 -43.07 18.22
CA LYS A 199 -11.34 -42.04 17.61
C LYS A 199 -11.08 -40.82 18.50
N PHE A 200 -11.82 -40.66 19.59
CA PHE A 200 -11.75 -39.52 20.50
C PHE A 200 -11.51 -39.93 21.97
N LEU A 201 -11.24 -41.22 22.24
CA LEU A 201 -10.89 -41.74 23.57
C LEU A 201 -9.52 -41.25 24.03
#